data_AF-A0A9J5W494-F1
#
_entry.id   AF-A0A9J5W494-F1
#
_cell.length_a   1.000
_cell.length_b   1.000
_cell.length_c   1.000
_cell.angle_alpha   90.00
_cell.angle_beta   90.00
_cell.angle_gamma   90.00
#
_symmetry.space_group_name_H-M   'P 1'
#
loop_
_entity.id
_entity.type
_entity.pdbx_description
1 polymer ?
#
loop_
_entity_poly.entity_id
_entity_poly.type
_entity_poly.pdbx_seq_one_letter_code
_entity_poly.pdbx_strand_id
1 'polypeptide(L)'
;MEIEILCTKLIKLFLPTPHLQRYNLSFFDQISEKEHVPIILTYVYPAAGRYDKDECSILCLDQGVSYTKAKVNCKLDNFLEKTRKDLSLASLFWPHVNKNIDKTNLMVSPIVTAQVTVFECSGLVVSLNGSHPAIDGFSDFKFVF
;
A
#
# COMPACT_ATOMS: atom_id res chain seq x y z
N MET A 1 1.09 -9.42 20.74
CA MET A 1 0.21 -9.17 19.59
C MET A 1 0.96 -9.77 18.43
N GLU A 2 0.30 -10.64 17.68
CA GLU A 2 0.90 -11.42 16.61
C GLU A 2 0.10 -11.16 15.34
N ILE A 3 0.80 -10.83 14.26
CA ILE A 3 0.21 -10.51 12.97
C ILE A 3 0.46 -11.70 12.05
N GLU A 4 -0.64 -12.24 11.53
CA GLU A 4 -0.65 -13.33 10.57
C GLU A 4 -0.92 -12.78 9.17
N ILE A 5 0.02 -12.99 8.25
CA ILE A 5 -0.17 -12.61 6.84
C ILE A 5 -1.10 -13.63 6.19
N LEU A 6 -2.26 -13.17 5.72
CA LEU A 6 -3.25 -14.02 5.05
C LEU A 6 -2.94 -14.18 3.56
N CYS A 7 -2.60 -13.07 2.89
CA CYS A 7 -2.18 -13.12 1.49
C CYS A 7 -1.41 -11.86 1.10
N THR A 8 -0.49 -12.02 0.14
CA THR A 8 0.15 -10.91 -0.57
C THR A 8 -0.17 -11.04 -2.06
N LYS A 9 -0.54 -9.94 -2.70
CA LYS A 9 -0.90 -9.89 -4.12
C LYS A 9 -0.30 -8.66 -4.78
N LEU A 10 0.04 -8.77 -6.06
CA LEU A 10 0.31 -7.60 -6.90
C LEU A 10 -1.01 -7.12 -7.50
N ILE A 11 -1.44 -5.94 -7.08
CA ILE A 11 -2.64 -5.29 -7.60
C ILE A 11 -2.24 -4.43 -8.78
N LYS A 12 -2.75 -4.78 -9.96
CA LYS A 12 -2.55 -4.02 -11.19
C LYS A 12 -3.65 -2.97 -11.36
N LEU A 13 -3.42 -2.07 -12.29
CA LEU A 13 -4.39 -1.09 -12.75
C LEU A 13 -5.63 -1.77 -13.31
N PHE A 14 -6.80 -1.17 -13.09
CA PHE A 14 -8.06 -1.67 -13.65
C PHE A 14 -8.16 -1.40 -15.17
N LEU A 15 -7.58 -0.28 -15.63
CA LEU A 15 -7.52 0.11 -17.05
C LEU A 15 -6.06 0.25 -17.52
N PRO A 16 -5.74 -0.09 -18.78
CA PRO A 16 -4.44 0.25 -19.37
C PRO A 16 -4.29 1.77 -19.37
N THR A 17 -3.13 2.25 -18.92
CA THR A 17 -2.78 3.67 -18.69
C THR A 17 -3.44 4.64 -19.69
N PRO A 18 -4.52 5.35 -19.31
CA PRO A 18 -5.17 6.31 -20.19
C PRO A 18 -4.74 7.74 -19.80
N HIS A 19 -4.39 8.54 -20.81
CA HIS A 19 -4.21 9.97 -20.65
C HIS A 19 -5.53 10.61 -20.15
N LEU A 20 -5.53 11.03 -18.88
CA LEU A 20 -6.44 11.97 -18.21
C LEU A 20 -7.96 11.67 -18.31
N GLN A 21 -8.57 11.07 -17.28
CA GLN A 21 -10.05 11.08 -17.10
C GLN A 21 -10.45 11.20 -15.62
N ARG A 22 -11.36 12.15 -15.30
CA ARG A 22 -11.99 12.29 -13.97
C ARG A 22 -13.03 11.18 -13.73
N TYR A 23 -13.08 10.65 -12.51
CA TYR A 23 -14.05 9.63 -12.09
C TYR A 23 -14.86 10.08 -10.88
N ASN A 24 -16.17 9.87 -10.96
CA ASN A 24 -17.10 10.09 -9.87
C ASN A 24 -17.40 8.76 -9.20
N LEU A 25 -17.28 8.71 -7.87
CA LEU A 25 -17.46 7.50 -7.06
C LEU A 25 -18.94 7.06 -7.04
N SER A 26 -19.17 5.75 -7.13
CA SER A 26 -20.47 5.07 -7.03
C SER A 26 -20.75 4.52 -5.62
N PHE A 27 -21.96 3.99 -5.39
CA PHE A 27 -22.35 3.40 -4.10
C PHE A 27 -21.56 2.11 -3.77
N PHE A 28 -21.26 1.27 -4.76
CA PHE A 28 -20.37 0.11 -4.57
C PHE A 28 -18.93 0.52 -4.30
N ASP A 29 -18.56 1.73 -4.75
CA ASP A 29 -17.28 2.34 -4.44
C ASP A 29 -17.13 2.76 -2.96
N GLN A 30 -18.15 2.58 -2.13
CA GLN A 30 -18.06 2.84 -0.69
C GLN A 30 -17.86 1.56 0.15
N ILE A 31 -17.92 0.36 -0.44
CA ILE A 31 -18.15 -0.88 0.32
C ILE A 31 -17.17 -2.04 -0.01
N SER A 32 -16.35 -1.97 -1.08
CA SER A 32 -15.50 -3.10 -1.52
C SER A 32 -13.98 -2.85 -1.45
N GLU A 33 -13.30 -3.32 -0.39
CA GLU A 33 -11.84 -3.19 -0.19
C GLU A 33 -10.97 -3.63 -1.39
N LYS A 34 -11.41 -4.59 -2.20
CA LYS A 34 -10.58 -5.22 -3.25
C LYS A 34 -10.62 -4.50 -4.59
N GLU A 35 -11.72 -3.83 -4.90
CA GLU A 35 -11.92 -3.14 -6.18
C GLU A 35 -11.30 -1.72 -6.18
N HIS A 36 -11.11 -1.14 -4.99
CA HIS A 36 -10.62 0.24 -4.83
C HIS A 36 -9.16 0.46 -5.15
N VAL A 37 -8.31 -0.46 -4.73
CA VAL A 37 -6.87 -0.32 -4.95
C VAL A 37 -6.56 -0.27 -6.46
N PRO A 38 -7.10 -1.15 -7.33
CA PRO A 38 -6.94 -1.03 -8.79
C PRO A 38 -7.41 0.32 -9.38
N ILE A 39 -8.53 0.87 -8.88
CA ILE A 39 -9.11 2.12 -9.37
C ILE A 39 -8.23 3.31 -8.96
N ILE A 40 -7.85 3.41 -7.69
CA ILE A 40 -6.95 4.46 -7.19
C ILE A 40 -5.65 4.42 -7.98
N LEU A 41 -5.07 3.23 -8.21
CA LEU A 41 -3.85 3.10 -8.99
C LEU A 41 -3.97 3.69 -10.40
N THR A 42 -5.16 3.71 -11.00
CA THR A 42 -5.39 4.34 -12.33
C THR A 42 -5.11 5.84 -12.30
N TYR A 43 -5.29 6.50 -11.15
CA TYR A 43 -5.02 7.92 -10.93
C TYR A 43 -3.57 8.23 -10.56
N VAL A 44 -2.83 7.21 -10.11
CA VAL A 44 -1.45 7.32 -9.61
C VAL A 44 -0.60 6.18 -10.17
N TYR A 45 -0.70 5.99 -11.49
CA TYR A 45 -0.07 4.90 -12.22
C TYR A 45 1.45 4.73 -11.98
N PRO A 46 2.26 5.77 -11.67
CA PRO A 46 3.67 5.57 -11.35
C PRO A 46 3.89 4.70 -10.11
N ALA A 47 2.95 4.68 -9.15
CA ALA A 47 3.06 3.81 -7.97
C ALA A 47 3.03 2.32 -8.30
N ALA A 48 2.41 1.94 -9.42
CA ALA A 48 2.38 0.57 -9.93
C ALA A 48 3.64 0.19 -10.74
N GLY A 49 4.52 1.17 -11.02
CA GLY A 49 5.74 0.98 -11.79
C GLY A 49 6.91 0.42 -10.98
N ARG A 50 8.09 0.46 -11.59
CA ARG A 50 9.39 0.13 -10.97
C ARG A 50 10.42 1.17 -11.39
N TYR A 51 11.47 1.37 -10.60
CA TYR A 51 12.58 2.23 -11.04
C TYR A 51 13.18 1.72 -12.35
N ASP A 52 13.69 2.65 -13.17
CA ASP A 52 14.52 2.34 -14.32
C ASP A 52 16.00 2.24 -13.91
N LYS A 53 16.85 1.77 -14.84
CA LYS A 53 18.29 1.57 -14.65
C LYS A 53 19.05 2.85 -14.32
N ASP A 54 18.48 4.00 -14.66
CA ASP A 54 19.04 5.33 -14.38
C ASP A 54 18.83 5.78 -12.92
N GLU A 55 18.06 5.03 -12.14
CA GLU A 55 17.67 5.33 -10.75
C GLU A 55 16.89 6.65 -10.59
N CYS A 56 16.58 7.35 -11.69
CA CYS A 56 15.93 8.66 -11.73
C CYS A 56 14.55 8.62 -12.37
N SER A 57 14.21 7.53 -13.05
CA SER A 57 12.96 7.35 -13.78
C SER A 57 12.17 6.17 -13.23
N ILE A 58 10.84 6.18 -13.45
CA ILE A 58 9.95 5.07 -13.11
C ILE A 58 9.34 4.50 -14.40
N LEU A 59 9.63 3.23 -14.67
CA LEU A 59 8.99 2.44 -15.71
C LEU A 59 7.59 2.03 -15.28
N CYS A 60 6.59 2.67 -15.91
CA CYS A 60 5.17 2.42 -15.67
C CYS A 60 4.66 1.33 -16.62
N LEU A 61 5.04 0.07 -16.37
CA LEU A 61 4.64 -1.10 -17.16
C LEU A 61 3.58 -1.95 -16.44
N ASP A 62 2.78 -1.32 -15.58
CA ASP A 62 1.67 -1.91 -14.85
C ASP A 62 2.03 -3.18 -14.07
N GLN A 63 3.26 -3.22 -13.51
CA GLN A 63 3.72 -4.34 -12.67
C GLN A 63 2.88 -4.49 -11.40
N GLY A 64 2.27 -3.40 -10.94
CA GLY A 64 1.32 -3.37 -9.84
C GLY A 64 1.96 -3.04 -8.49
N VAL A 65 1.09 -2.71 -7.54
CA VAL A 65 1.42 -2.42 -6.14
C VAL A 65 1.34 -3.69 -5.30
N SER A 66 2.30 -3.88 -4.41
CA SER A 66 2.27 -4.97 -3.44
C SER A 66 1.22 -4.68 -2.37
N TYR A 67 0.19 -5.52 -2.31
CA TYR A 67 -0.89 -5.45 -1.33
C TYR A 67 -0.85 -6.69 -0.43
N THR A 68 -0.72 -6.46 0.88
CA THR A 68 -0.75 -7.52 1.89
C THR A 68 -2.01 -7.41 2.72
N LYS A 69 -2.78 -8.50 2.84
CA LYS A 69 -3.85 -8.62 3.82
C LYS A 69 -3.36 -9.46 4.98
N ALA A 70 -3.56 -8.97 6.20
CA ALA A 70 -3.15 -9.63 7.42
C ALA A 70 -4.28 -9.61 8.47
N LYS A 71 -4.11 -10.43 9.51
CA LYS A 71 -4.98 -10.45 10.69
C LYS A 71 -4.12 -10.32 11.94
N VAL A 72 -4.65 -9.73 13.00
CA VAL A 72 -3.98 -9.65 14.30
C VAL A 72 -4.84 -10.26 15.41
N ASN A 73 -4.22 -10.98 16.33
CA ASN A 73 -4.88 -11.64 17.47
C ASN A 73 -5.20 -10.68 18.64
N CYS A 74 -5.76 -9.51 18.32
CA CYS A 74 -6.27 -8.59 19.33
C CYS A 74 -7.38 -7.71 18.77
N LYS A 75 -8.04 -6.97 19.67
CA LYS A 75 -8.97 -5.90 19.34
C LYS A 75 -8.23 -4.56 19.16
N LEU A 76 -8.84 -3.66 18.38
CA LEU A 76 -8.25 -2.36 18.04
C LEU A 76 -8.06 -1.45 19.26
N ASP A 77 -9.02 -1.44 20.17
CA ASP A 77 -8.95 -0.71 21.46
C ASP A 77 -7.73 -1.14 22.29
N ASN A 78 -7.52 -2.44 22.45
CA ASN A 78 -6.37 -3.01 23.15
C ASN A 78 -5.04 -2.60 22.49
N PHE A 79 -5.00 -2.54 21.16
CA PHE A 79 -3.83 -2.06 20.43
C PHE A 79 -3.58 -0.56 20.66
N LEU A 80 -4.62 0.27 20.61
CA LEU A 80 -4.51 1.72 20.83
C LEU A 80 -4.04 2.02 22.26
N GLU A 81 -4.55 1.31 23.27
CA GLU A 81 -4.10 1.45 24.66
C GLU A 81 -2.63 1.11 24.84
N LYS A 82 -2.16 0.03 24.20
CA LYS A 82 -0.75 -0.37 24.25
C LYS A 82 0.14 0.64 23.51
N THR A 83 -0.29 1.09 22.32
CA THR A 83 0.48 2.02 21.48
C THR A 83 0.63 3.40 22.11
N ARG A 84 -0.35 3.84 22.93
CA ARG A 84 -0.22 5.06 23.75
C ARG A 84 0.93 4.99 24.75
N LYS A 85 1.30 3.79 25.22
CA LYS A 85 2.41 3.56 26.15
C LYS A 85 3.72 3.30 25.40
N ASP A 86 3.63 2.66 24.25
CA ASP A 86 4.77 2.28 23.42
C ASP A 86 4.43 2.41 21.93
N LEU A 87 4.84 3.53 21.34
CA LEU A 87 4.60 3.82 19.93
C LEU A 87 5.32 2.83 18.99
N SER A 88 6.36 2.14 19.45
CA SER A 88 7.10 1.18 18.63
C SER A 88 6.23 0.01 18.17
N LEU A 89 5.13 -0.28 18.88
CA LEU A 89 4.16 -1.30 18.51
C LEU A 89 3.44 -1.02 17.18
N ALA A 90 3.38 0.24 16.75
CA ALA A 90 2.83 0.59 15.43
C ALA A 90 3.66 -0.01 14.28
N SER A 91 4.97 -0.22 14.50
CA SER A 91 5.87 -0.82 13.48
C SER A 91 5.51 -2.26 13.12
N LEU A 92 4.79 -2.98 14.00
CA LEU A 92 4.30 -4.33 13.72
C LEU A 92 3.37 -4.36 12.50
N PHE A 93 2.62 -3.28 12.28
CA PHE A 93 1.64 -3.19 11.19
C PHE A 93 2.27 -2.71 9.88
N TRP A 94 3.57 -2.45 9.86
CA TRP A 94 4.29 -2.05 8.67
C TRP A 94 4.33 -3.19 7.65
N PRO A 95 4.20 -2.92 6.34
CA PRO A 95 4.37 -3.95 5.32
C PRO A 95 5.77 -4.58 5.40
N HIS A 96 5.84 -5.88 5.71
CA HIS A 96 7.10 -6.65 5.74
C HIS A 96 7.60 -6.98 4.32
N VAL A 97 7.70 -5.98 3.45
CA VAL A 97 8.37 -6.12 2.16
C VAL A 97 9.85 -5.80 2.41
N ASN A 98 10.74 -6.74 2.07
CA ASN A 98 12.18 -6.51 2.17
C ASN A 98 12.55 -5.33 1.25
N LYS A 99 12.85 -4.18 1.87
CA LYS A 99 13.26 -2.94 1.20
C LYS A 99 14.75 -2.65 1.40
N ASN A 100 15.59 -3.67 1.59
CA ASN A 100 17.03 -3.50 1.37
C ASN A 100 17.24 -3.29 -0.13
N ILE A 101 16.94 -2.08 -0.61
CA ILE A 101 17.03 -1.71 -2.01
C ILE A 101 18.52 -1.48 -2.28
N ASP A 102 19.10 -2.34 -3.08
CA ASP A 102 20.40 -2.17 -3.68
C ASP A 102 20.28 -2.16 -5.21
N LYS A 103 21.40 -1.99 -5.89
CA LYS A 103 21.41 -1.97 -7.36
C LYS A 103 20.91 -3.28 -8.00
N THR A 104 20.88 -4.38 -7.24
CA THR A 104 20.48 -5.69 -7.74
C THR A 104 18.96 -5.90 -7.72
N ASN A 105 18.23 -5.20 -6.85
CA ASN A 105 16.78 -5.37 -6.70
C ASN A 105 15.95 -4.08 -6.91
N LEU A 106 16.59 -2.96 -7.25
CA LEU A 106 15.94 -1.68 -7.54
C LEU A 106 14.83 -1.80 -8.61
N MET A 107 15.11 -2.49 -9.72
CA MET A 107 14.21 -2.67 -10.87
C MET A 107 13.00 -3.57 -10.57
N VAL A 108 13.04 -4.36 -9.49
CA VAL A 108 11.94 -5.27 -9.09
C VAL A 108 11.20 -4.77 -7.86
N SER A 109 11.77 -3.79 -7.15
CA SER A 109 11.22 -3.23 -5.91
C SER A 109 10.00 -2.35 -6.17
N PRO A 110 8.85 -2.61 -5.52
CA PRO A 110 7.66 -1.80 -5.70
C PRO A 110 7.85 -0.38 -5.17
N ILE A 111 7.31 0.61 -5.90
CA ILE A 111 7.33 2.02 -5.48
C ILE A 111 6.46 2.23 -4.24
N VAL A 112 5.25 1.66 -4.24
CA VAL A 112 4.33 1.67 -3.09
C VAL A 112 4.02 0.24 -2.67
N THR A 113 3.93 0.03 -1.37
CA THR A 113 3.40 -1.20 -0.78
C THR A 113 2.33 -0.85 0.23
N ALA A 114 1.20 -1.54 0.18
CA ALA A 114 0.07 -1.36 1.08
C ALA A 114 -0.14 -2.62 1.92
N GLN A 115 -0.48 -2.43 3.20
CA GLN A 115 -0.91 -3.51 4.07
C GLN A 115 -2.23 -3.14 4.74
N VAL A 116 -3.16 -4.08 4.77
CA VAL A 116 -4.42 -3.97 5.52
C VAL A 116 -4.43 -5.09 6.56
N THR A 117 -4.46 -4.71 7.83
CA THR A 117 -4.52 -5.65 8.94
C THR A 117 -5.87 -5.54 9.63
N VAL A 118 -6.56 -6.67 9.74
CA VAL A 118 -7.90 -6.78 10.34
C VAL A 118 -7.78 -7.29 11.78
N PHE A 119 -8.43 -6.59 12.72
CA PHE A 119 -8.52 -6.95 14.13
C PHE A 119 -9.70 -7.89 14.38
N GLU A 120 -9.71 -8.58 15.53
CA GLU A 120 -10.82 -9.48 15.91
C GLU A 120 -12.17 -8.75 16.04
N CYS A 121 -12.13 -7.47 16.39
CA CYS A 121 -13.32 -6.61 16.47
C CYS A 121 -13.74 -6.02 15.12
N SER A 122 -13.22 -6.54 14.00
CA SER A 122 -13.39 -5.97 12.64
C SER A 122 -12.82 -4.56 12.45
N GLY A 123 -12.03 -4.06 13.42
CA GLY A 123 -11.25 -2.85 13.24
C GLY A 123 -10.17 -3.05 12.17
N LEU A 124 -9.72 -1.96 11.55
CA LEU A 124 -8.75 -1.98 10.45
C LEU A 124 -7.58 -1.07 10.76
N VAL A 125 -6.38 -1.51 10.38
CA VAL A 125 -5.21 -0.64 10.19
C VAL A 125 -4.80 -0.73 8.73
N VAL A 126 -4.65 0.42 8.09
CA VAL A 126 -4.11 0.56 6.74
C VAL A 126 -2.73 1.19 6.87
N SER A 127 -1.73 0.57 6.25
CA SER A 127 -0.35 1.06 6.24
C SER A 127 0.14 1.17 4.81
N LEU A 128 0.66 2.35 4.47
CA LEU A 128 1.35 2.60 3.21
C LEU A 128 2.83 2.77 3.46
N ASN A 129 3.61 2.36 2.47
CA ASN A 129 5.05 2.54 2.49
C ASN A 129 5.51 2.87 1.06
N GLY A 130 5.66 4.17 0.80
CA GLY A 130 6.21 4.72 -0.43
C GLY A 130 7.74 4.72 -0.46
N SER A 131 8.31 4.73 -1.65
CA SER A 131 9.73 4.93 -1.88
C SER A 131 10.02 6.44 -1.89
N HIS A 132 10.78 6.94 -0.90
CA HIS A 132 11.04 8.37 -0.73
C HIS A 132 11.64 9.08 -1.96
N PRO A 133 12.50 8.47 -2.79
CA PRO A 133 12.98 9.11 -4.02
C PRO A 133 11.87 9.35 -5.07
N ALA A 134 10.78 8.59 -5.01
CA ALA A 134 9.64 8.70 -5.93
C ALA A 134 8.46 9.49 -5.35
N ILE A 135 8.29 9.48 -4.02
CA ILE A 135 7.09 9.98 -3.34
C ILE A 135 7.51 10.71 -2.06
N ASP A 136 7.18 12.00 -1.96
CA ASP A 136 7.33 12.77 -0.73
C ASP A 136 6.14 12.54 0.22
N GLY A 137 6.23 13.05 1.46
CA GLY A 137 5.19 12.83 2.46
C GLY A 137 3.81 13.33 2.02
N PHE A 138 3.74 14.50 1.36
CA PHE A 138 2.46 15.05 0.88
C PHE A 138 1.82 14.16 -0.19
N SER A 139 2.64 13.67 -1.13
CA SER A 139 2.20 12.78 -2.19
C SER A 139 1.75 11.43 -1.63
N ASP A 140 2.44 10.88 -0.63
CA ASP A 140 2.05 9.61 0.02
C ASP A 140 0.69 9.76 0.75
N PHE A 141 0.46 10.90 1.42
CA PHE A 141 -0.84 11.19 2.05
C PHE A 141 -2.00 11.25 1.04
N LYS A 142 -1.75 11.71 -0.20
CA LYS A 142 -2.76 11.75 -1.27
C LYS A 142 -3.23 10.38 -1.74
N PHE A 143 -2.50 9.31 -1.44
CA PHE A 143 -2.97 7.94 -1.71
C PHE A 143 -4.03 7.48 -0.70
N VAL A 144 -4.05 8.09 0.49
CA VAL A 144 -4.96 7.72 1.58
C VAL A 144 -6.17 8.65 1.66
N PHE A 145 -5.99 9.94 1.32
CA PHE A 145 -6.98 11.02 1.50
C PHE A 145 -7.14 11.91 0.26
#